data_AF-A0A226HIJ7-F1
#
_entry.id   AF-A0A226HIJ7-F1
#
_cell.length_a   1.000
_cell.length_b   1.000
_cell.length_c   1.000
_cell.angle_alpha   90.00
_cell.angle_beta   90.00
_cell.angle_gamma   90.00
#
_symmetry.space_group_name_H-M   'P 1'
#
loop_
_entity.id
_entity.type
_entity.pdbx_description
1 polymer ?
#
loop_
_entity_poly.entity_id
_entity_poly.type
_entity_poly.pdbx_seq_one_letter_code
_entity_poly.pdbx_strand_id
1 'polypeptide(L)'
;MATIINDRIDVRISKEQKELIKYASVLKGFKSLTEFIVYCANAEANKIIKENEIVLQTYEDKKIFMDAILNPPRANDKLKRAQMNHSEFVKTNEPKD
;
A
#
# COMPACT_ATOMS: atom_id res chain seq x y z
N MET A 1 -27.13 10.28 -12.73
CA MET A 1 -25.69 10.53 -12.51
C MET A 1 -25.42 10.51 -11.02
N ALA A 2 -24.48 9.71 -10.53
CA ALA A 2 -23.98 9.87 -9.16
C ALA A 2 -23.26 11.22 -9.06
N THR A 3 -23.59 12.02 -8.05
CA THR A 3 -22.93 13.31 -7.80
C THR A 3 -21.48 13.04 -7.40
N ILE A 4 -20.51 13.58 -8.16
CA ILE A 4 -19.11 13.54 -7.75
C ILE A 4 -18.95 14.51 -6.58
N ILE A 5 -18.69 13.97 -5.39
CA ILE A 5 -18.38 14.76 -4.19
C ILE A 5 -16.91 15.15 -4.29
N ASN A 6 -16.65 16.42 -4.59
CA ASN A 6 -15.29 16.97 -4.61
C ASN A 6 -14.94 17.54 -3.23
N ASP A 7 -13.70 17.31 -2.79
CA ASP A 7 -13.14 17.88 -1.57
C ASP A 7 -12.04 18.92 -1.88
N ARG A 8 -11.66 19.74 -0.89
CA ARG A 8 -10.68 20.83 -1.06
C ARG A 8 -9.45 20.64 -0.17
N ILE A 9 -8.30 21.03 -0.72
CA ILE A 9 -7.03 21.11 0.00
C ILE A 9 -6.61 22.57 0.05
N ASP A 10 -6.55 23.15 1.25
CA ASP A 10 -6.13 24.53 1.47
C ASP A 10 -4.69 24.58 2.02
N VAL A 11 -3.77 25.20 1.28
CA VAL A 11 -2.36 25.32 1.68
C VAL A 11 -1.86 26.75 1.48
N ARG A 12 -1.14 27.26 2.48
CA ARG A 12 -0.38 28.51 2.36
C ARG A 12 1.09 28.20 2.08
N ILE A 13 1.63 28.80 1.03
CA ILE A 13 3.03 28.67 0.64
C ILE A 13 3.66 30.07 0.49
N SER A 14 4.99 30.13 0.58
CA SER A 14 5.72 31.37 0.32
C SER A 14 5.67 31.73 -1.17
N LYS A 15 5.95 33.00 -1.49
CA LYS A 15 6.08 33.46 -2.88
C LYS A 15 7.19 32.67 -3.62
N GLU A 16 8.31 32.45 -2.95
CA GLU A 16 9.45 31.69 -3.49
C GLU A 16 9.06 30.25 -3.84
N GLN A 17 8.37 29.56 -2.93
CA GLN A 17 7.86 28.21 -3.20
C GLN A 17 6.89 28.21 -4.39
N LYS A 18 5.99 29.19 -4.47
CA LYS A 18 5.06 29.29 -5.59
C LYS A 18 5.78 29.45 -6.94
N GLU A 19 6.79 30.32 -7.01
CA GLU A 19 7.57 30.52 -8.24
C GLU A 19 8.38 29.27 -8.62
N LEU A 20 8.99 28.60 -7.64
CA LEU A 20 9.69 27.33 -7.85
C LEU A 20 8.77 26.26 -8.44
N ILE A 21 7.60 26.04 -7.82
CA ILE A 21 6.62 25.03 -8.25
C ILE A 21 6.08 25.38 -9.64
N LYS A 22 5.82 26.67 -9.90
CA LYS A 22 5.36 27.15 -11.21
C LYS A 22 6.41 26.95 -12.30
N TYR A 23 7.67 27.21 -12.02
CA TYR A 23 8.74 26.95 -12.97
C TYR A 23 8.84 25.46 -13.29
N ALA A 24 8.83 24.60 -12.26
CA ALA A 24 8.84 23.16 -12.43
C ALA A 24 7.62 22.65 -13.24
N SER A 25 6.43 23.22 -13.03
CA SER A 25 5.23 22.83 -13.79
C SER A 25 5.37 23.13 -15.27
N VAL A 26 5.98 24.27 -15.63
CA VAL A 26 6.23 24.64 -17.03
C VAL A 26 7.23 23.68 -17.67
N LEU A 27 8.33 23.35 -16.98
CA LEU A 27 9.34 22.41 -17.49
C LEU A 27 8.76 21.01 -17.73
N LYS A 28 7.84 20.56 -16.88
CA LYS A 28 7.13 19.28 -17.04
C LYS A 28 5.99 19.32 -18.05
N GLY A 29 5.66 20.48 -18.62
CA GLY A 29 4.64 20.64 -19.66
C GLY A 29 3.18 20.68 -19.17
N PHE A 30 2.96 21.00 -17.89
CA PHE A 30 1.61 21.10 -17.34
C PHE A 30 0.90 22.39 -17.79
N LYS A 31 -0.40 22.29 -18.06
CA LYS A 31 -1.23 23.42 -18.50
C LYS A 31 -1.63 24.34 -17.34
N SER A 32 -1.67 23.81 -16.11
CA SER A 32 -1.98 24.59 -14.92
C SER A 32 -1.14 24.20 -13.70
N LEU A 33 -0.88 25.17 -12.83
CA LEU A 33 -0.17 24.95 -11.58
C LEU A 33 -0.93 23.99 -10.65
N THR A 34 -2.27 24.10 -10.61
CA THR A 34 -3.12 23.23 -9.80
C THR A 34 -3.05 21.78 -10.25
N GLU A 35 -3.12 21.52 -11.56
CA GLU A 35 -2.96 20.18 -12.13
C GLU A 35 -1.60 19.58 -11.78
N PHE A 36 -0.54 20.39 -11.88
CA PHE A 36 0.81 19.95 -11.48
C PHE A 36 0.90 19.60 -9.98
N ILE A 37 0.32 20.41 -9.10
CA ILE A 37 0.31 20.14 -7.65
C ILE A 37 -0.42 18.84 -7.35
N VAL A 38 -1.61 18.64 -7.93
CA VAL A 38 -2.40 17.42 -7.74
C VAL A 38 -1.67 16.20 -8.29
N TYR A 39 -1.04 16.33 -9.47
CA TYR A 39 -0.22 15.28 -10.05
C TYR A 39 0.94 14.87 -9.13
N CYS A 40 1.72 15.84 -8.65
CA CYS A 40 2.86 15.58 -7.77
C CYS A 40 2.43 14.96 -6.44
N ALA A 41 1.37 15.47 -5.82
CA ALA A 41 0.83 14.92 -4.58
C ALA A 41 0.37 13.47 -4.77
N ASN A 42 -0.36 13.18 -5.85
CA ASN A 42 -0.80 11.82 -6.16
C ASN A 42 0.36 10.89 -6.50
N ALA A 43 1.36 11.35 -7.24
CA ALA A 43 2.53 10.55 -7.60
C ALA A 43 3.31 10.14 -6.34
N GLU A 44 3.57 11.08 -5.44
CA GLU A 44 4.29 10.79 -4.20
C GLU A 44 3.46 9.93 -3.24
N ALA A 45 2.15 10.19 -3.09
CA ALA A 45 1.27 9.37 -2.28
C ALA A 45 1.25 7.90 -2.76
N ASN A 46 1.09 7.69 -4.07
CA ASN A 46 1.10 6.33 -4.64
C ASN A 46 2.46 5.64 -4.45
N LYS A 47 3.55 6.39 -4.58
CA LYS A 47 4.89 5.86 -4.33
C LYS A 47 5.04 5.41 -2.87
N ILE A 48 4.65 6.25 -1.91
CA ILE A 48 4.70 5.92 -0.47
C ILE A 48 3.84 4.69 -0.16
N ILE A 49 2.60 4.64 -0.66
CA ILE A 49 1.70 3.49 -0.46
C ILE A 49 2.33 2.23 -1.02
N LYS A 50 2.78 2.27 -2.28
CA LYS A 50 3.42 1.13 -2.93
C LYS A 50 4.66 0.66 -2.19
N GLU A 51 5.50 1.58 -1.74
CA GLU A 51 6.69 1.22 -0.96
C GLU A 51 6.32 0.53 0.35
N ASN A 52 5.26 0.94 1.03
CA ASN A 52 4.84 0.32 2.30
C ASN A 52 4.03 -0.98 2.13
N GLU A 53 3.31 -1.15 1.03
CA GLU A 53 2.46 -2.33 0.80
C GLU A 53 3.19 -3.51 0.15
N ILE A 54 4.37 -3.28 -0.45
CA ILE A 54 5.16 -4.38 -1.01
C ILE A 54 5.74 -5.21 0.15
N VAL A 55 5.17 -6.39 0.38
CA VAL A 55 5.63 -7.37 1.38
C VAL A 55 6.97 -8.02 0.98
N LEU A 56 7.23 -8.16 -0.32
CA LEU A 56 8.44 -8.79 -0.86
C LEU A 56 9.34 -7.72 -1.50
N GLN A 57 9.96 -6.89 -0.68
CA GLN A 57 10.76 -5.76 -1.17
C GLN A 57 12.10 -6.21 -1.73
N THR A 58 12.84 -7.03 -0.96
CA THR A 58 14.19 -7.42 -1.33
C THR A 58 14.19 -8.62 -2.28
N TYR A 59 15.32 -8.84 -2.95
CA TYR A 59 15.51 -10.06 -3.73
C TYR A 59 15.50 -11.30 -2.84
N GLU A 60 16.04 -11.20 -1.63
CA GLU A 60 16.08 -12.31 -0.68
C GLU A 60 14.67 -12.69 -0.20
N ASP A 61 13.80 -11.71 0.10
CA ASP A 61 12.40 -11.97 0.48
C ASP A 61 11.68 -12.74 -0.64
N LYS A 62 11.85 -12.30 -1.89
CA LYS A 62 11.26 -12.96 -3.06
C LYS A 62 11.78 -14.38 -3.22
N LYS A 63 13.07 -14.60 -2.98
CA LYS A 63 13.69 -15.92 -3.06
C LYS A 63 13.15 -16.86 -1.98
N ILE A 64 13.12 -16.42 -0.73
CA ILE A 64 12.56 -17.19 0.40
C ILE A 64 11.08 -17.51 0.14
N PHE A 65 10.31 -16.53 -0.32
CA PHE A 65 8.90 -16.72 -0.61
C PHE A 65 8.67 -17.69 -1.77
N MET A 66 9.44 -17.58 -2.86
CA MET A 66 9.36 -18.54 -3.98
C MET A 66 9.80 -19.95 -3.56
N ASP A 67 10.86 -20.07 -2.77
CA ASP A 67 11.30 -21.37 -2.27
C ASP A 67 10.23 -22.01 -1.38
N ALA A 68 9.57 -21.23 -0.51
CA ALA A 68 8.47 -21.72 0.31
C ALA A 68 7.24 -22.18 -0.51
N ILE A 69 6.99 -21.61 -1.69
CA ILE A 69 5.91 -22.04 -2.59
C ILE A 69 6.30 -23.28 -3.40
N LEU A 70 7.51 -23.29 -3.97
CA LEU A 70 7.99 -24.37 -4.84
C LEU A 70 8.42 -25.60 -4.05
N ASN A 71 8.97 -25.39 -2.86
CA ASN A 71 9.50 -26.41 -1.95
C ASN A 71 8.86 -26.23 -0.55
N PRO A 72 7.55 -26.50 -0.39
CA PRO A 72 6.84 -26.21 0.85
C PRO A 72 7.46 -26.99 2.03
N PRO A 73 7.89 -26.29 3.09
CA PRO A 73 8.52 -26.94 4.24
C PRO A 73 7.49 -27.78 5.01
N ARG A 74 7.96 -28.85 5.67
CA ARG A 74 7.11 -29.64 6.56
C ARG A 74 6.68 -28.80 7.77
N ALA A 75 5.42 -28.94 8.18
CA ALA A 75 4.90 -28.31 9.39
C ALA A 75 5.73 -28.74 10.62
N ASN A 76 6.17 -27.76 11.41
CA ASN A 76 6.89 -28.03 12.66
C ASN A 76 5.92 -28.46 13.78
N ASP A 77 6.48 -28.95 14.89
CA ASP A 77 5.67 -29.49 15.99
C ASP A 77 4.85 -28.42 16.74
N LYS A 78 5.23 -27.14 16.63
CA LYS A 78 4.42 -26.03 17.17
C LYS A 78 3.18 -25.79 16.31
N LEU A 79 3.32 -25.77 14.98
CA LEU A 79 2.22 -25.59 14.04
C LEU A 79 1.23 -26.76 14.11
N LYS A 80 1.72 -28.01 14.18
CA LYS A 80 0.88 -29.20 14.37
C LYS A 80 0.05 -29.11 15.65
N ARG A 81 0.66 -28.72 16.77
CA ARG A 81 -0.05 -28.53 18.04
C ARG A 81 -1.10 -27.41 17.96
N ALA A 82 -0.78 -26.28 17.31
CA ALA A 82 -1.73 -25.20 17.12
C ALA A 82 -2.95 -25.65 16.30
N GLN A 83 -2.74 -26.43 15.24
CA GLN A 83 -3.82 -27.03 14.45
C GLN A 83 -4.70 -27.97 15.28
N MET A 84 -4.10 -28.83 16.10
CA MET A 84 -4.85 -29.72 17.01
C MET A 84 -5.71 -28.93 17.99
N ASN A 85 -5.13 -27.91 18.65
CA ASN A 85 -5.85 -27.06 19.59
C ASN A 85 -7.02 -26.32 18.92
N HIS A 86 -6.81 -25.79 17.71
CA HIS A 86 -7.87 -25.16 16.93
C HIS A 86 -8.99 -26.14 16.58
N SER A 87 -8.64 -27.37 16.18
CA SER A 87 -9.61 -28.41 15.82
C SER A 87 -10.49 -28.79 17.01
N GLU A 88 -9.91 -28.93 18.20
CA GLU A 88 -10.65 -29.19 19.45
C GLU A 88 -11.53 -27.99 19.85
N PHE A 89 -11.03 -26.77 19.68
CA PHE A 89 -11.80 -25.54 19.91
C PHE A 89 -13.03 -25.46 19.00
N VAL A 90 -12.89 -25.75 17.71
CA VAL A 90 -14.01 -25.75 16.76
C VAL A 90 -15.04 -26.82 17.13
N LYS A 91 -14.63 -28.07 17.38
CA LYS A 91 -15.54 -29.15 17.80
C LYS A 91 -16.34 -28.83 19.07
N THR A 92 -15.72 -28.12 20.01
CA THR A 92 -16.35 -27.79 21.29
C THR A 92 -17.37 -26.63 21.14
N ASN A 93 -17.21 -25.80 20.11
CA ASN A 93 -17.96 -24.55 19.92
C ASN A 93 -18.80 -24.51 18.63
N GLU A 94 -18.92 -25.61 17.88
CA GLU A 94 -19.91 -25.71 16.81
C GLU A 94 -21.33 -25.68 17.41
N PRO A 95 -22.26 -24.87 16.86
CA PRO A 95 -23.66 -24.94 17.27
C PRO A 95 -24.18 -26.34 16.93
N LYS A 96 -24.72 -27.03 17.94
CA LYS A 96 -25.49 -28.25 17.73
C LYS A 96 -26.82 -27.85 17.08
N ASP A 97 -26.96 -28.13 15.79
CA ASP A 97 -28.29 -28.30 15.19
C ASP A 97 -28.99 -29.54 15.80
#